data_AF-A0A916PWQ1-F1
#
_entry.id   AF-A0A916PWQ1-F1
#
_cell.length_a   1.000
_cell.length_b   1.000
_cell.length_c   1.000
_cell.angle_alpha   90.00
_cell.angle_beta   90.00
_cell.angle_gamma   90.00
#
_symmetry.space_group_name_H-M   'P 1'
#
loop_
_entity.id
_entity.type
_entity.pdbx_description
1 polymer ?
#
loop_
_entity_poly.entity_id
_entity_poly.type
_entity_poly.pdbx_seq_one_letter_code
_entity_poly.pdbx_strand_id
1 'polypeptide(L)'
;MFDLLTNILIWIIAIPIFVILFRAIPKDWFRLFGLVIFTALIAIIFANFRFVEEPIPKTVVEFLTFPFTLVGFLLLLLFFNYWLRLKNLNIKSGEKVDNKGASEKVATVRKEILIVLLIFAIATNNATSELFTCYLEQQGSNAIEQSYRRPVRDLTEKELLDFKRGVYDLIVVLAENPPYEPRLQEAIRLWNEAEISKKPYIILSGGRRTSYPSTKGYACLTAPESPPTRTKENVRDAIASRAGIPDGGLRYDPRYEGYFTNRAVPSDGIPLVDLTEADQMCGALTSFPNISSIRSFVIIEPSGMTVRSSGDEISKLIKSLEKNKLIAEDPRNSRRILLITSPIEATRAFLSFRNQDLNASLTTASYPSDSHSNLGEQCPWPIGKQFRLKPQYFLFNAEAFVKSERVWTEIKELVFYTLRFWLRPPLTDDRPYYPKQQV
;
A
#
# COMPACT_ATOMS: atom_id res chain seq x y z
N MET A 1 14.65 -10.23 -19.94
CA MET A 1 13.97 -11.18 -20.86
C MET A 1 12.57 -11.52 -20.36
N PHE A 2 12.37 -11.82 -19.06
CA PHE A 2 11.05 -12.04 -18.46
C PHE A 2 10.14 -10.80 -18.56
N ASP A 3 10.63 -9.59 -18.28
CA ASP A 3 9.84 -8.34 -18.40
C ASP A 3 9.37 -8.06 -19.83
N LEU A 4 10.16 -8.42 -20.84
CA LEU A 4 9.75 -8.30 -22.24
C LEU A 4 8.63 -9.29 -22.57
N LEU A 5 8.75 -10.52 -22.07
CA LEU A 5 7.75 -11.56 -22.24
C LEU A 5 6.44 -11.21 -21.52
N THR A 6 6.51 -10.71 -20.28
CA THR A 6 5.35 -10.26 -19.50
C THR A 6 4.69 -9.06 -20.16
N ASN A 7 5.46 -8.09 -20.66
CA ASN A 7 4.92 -6.97 -21.43
C ASN A 7 4.21 -7.44 -22.71
N ILE A 8 4.84 -8.34 -23.47
CA ILE A 8 4.22 -8.92 -24.67
C ILE A 8 2.93 -9.67 -24.30
N LEU A 9 2.92 -10.44 -23.21
CA LEU A 9 1.74 -11.16 -22.74
C LEU A 9 0.61 -10.22 -22.33
N ILE A 10 0.93 -9.13 -21.62
CA ILE A 10 -0.03 -8.08 -21.25
C ILE A 10 -0.62 -7.45 -22.50
N TRP A 11 0.19 -7.13 -23.53
CA TRP A 11 -0.31 -6.58 -24.80
C TRP A 11 -1.16 -7.59 -25.59
N ILE A 12 -0.81 -8.87 -25.57
CA ILE A 12 -1.61 -9.95 -26.19
C ILE A 12 -2.99 -10.06 -25.55
N ILE A 13 -3.14 -9.73 -24.26
CA ILE A 13 -4.44 -9.72 -23.56
C ILE A 13 -5.14 -8.35 -23.68
N ALA A 14 -4.39 -7.27 -23.58
CA ALA A 14 -4.90 -5.91 -23.60
C ALA A 14 -5.42 -5.50 -24.99
N ILE A 15 -4.78 -5.93 -26.08
CA ILE A 15 -5.22 -5.61 -27.45
C ILE A 15 -6.61 -6.21 -27.75
N PRO A 16 -6.88 -7.51 -27.50
CA PRO A 16 -8.23 -8.06 -27.66
C PRO A 16 -9.27 -7.38 -26.77
N ILE A 17 -8.95 -7.14 -25.49
CA ILE A 17 -9.85 -6.42 -24.57
C ILE A 17 -10.13 -5.01 -25.09
N PHE A 18 -9.10 -4.29 -25.54
CA PHE A 18 -9.21 -2.97 -26.12
C PHE A 18 -10.05 -2.99 -27.41
N VAL A 19 -9.86 -3.97 -28.29
CA VAL A 19 -10.65 -4.13 -29.53
C VAL A 19 -12.12 -4.46 -29.22
N ILE A 20 -12.38 -5.29 -28.22
CA ILE A 20 -13.75 -5.62 -27.77
C ILE A 20 -14.41 -4.38 -27.15
N LEU A 21 -13.71 -3.67 -26.27
CA LEU A 21 -14.18 -2.42 -25.68
C LEU A 21 -14.39 -1.33 -26.75
N PHE A 22 -13.51 -1.22 -27.73
CA PHE A 22 -13.62 -0.27 -28.85
C PHE A 22 -14.81 -0.57 -29.78
N ARG A 23 -15.22 -1.84 -29.87
CA ARG A 23 -16.45 -2.23 -30.58
C ARG A 23 -17.71 -2.04 -29.73
N ALA A 24 -17.61 -2.19 -28.42
CA ALA A 24 -18.74 -2.12 -27.50
C ALA A 24 -19.10 -0.67 -27.12
N ILE A 25 -18.09 0.18 -26.94
CA ILE A 25 -18.19 1.58 -26.50
C ILE A 25 -18.21 2.49 -27.74
N PRO A 26 -19.13 3.48 -27.82
CA PRO A 26 -19.20 4.39 -28.96
C PRO A 26 -17.92 5.21 -29.15
N LYS A 27 -17.54 5.47 -30.40
CA LYS A 27 -16.27 6.16 -30.75
C LYS A 27 -16.14 7.56 -30.15
N ASP A 28 -17.26 8.26 -29.98
CA ASP A 28 -17.30 9.60 -29.38
C ASP A 28 -16.84 9.59 -27.92
N TRP A 29 -17.11 8.50 -27.21
CA TRP A 29 -16.56 8.27 -25.88
C TRP A 29 -15.05 8.14 -25.95
N PHE A 30 -14.51 7.25 -26.79
CA PHE A 30 -13.06 7.08 -26.90
C PHE A 30 -12.32 8.38 -27.18
N ARG A 31 -12.91 9.29 -27.96
CA ARG A 31 -12.31 10.59 -28.25
C ARG A 31 -12.29 11.52 -27.04
N LEU A 32 -13.40 11.60 -26.30
CA LEU A 32 -13.52 12.52 -25.17
C LEU A 32 -12.97 11.92 -23.86
N PHE A 33 -13.30 10.66 -23.57
CA PHE A 33 -12.73 9.83 -22.52
C PHE A 33 -11.23 9.65 -22.70
N GLY A 34 -10.77 9.37 -23.92
CA GLY A 34 -9.34 9.27 -24.24
C GLY A 34 -8.63 10.61 -24.03
N LEU A 35 -9.26 11.74 -24.37
CA LEU A 35 -8.72 13.07 -24.10
C LEU A 35 -8.68 13.36 -22.59
N VAL A 36 -9.75 13.07 -21.84
CA VAL A 36 -9.79 13.24 -20.37
C VAL A 36 -8.75 12.37 -19.69
N ILE A 37 -8.61 11.09 -20.08
CA ILE A 37 -7.59 10.19 -19.57
C ILE A 37 -6.20 10.68 -19.91
N PHE A 38 -5.96 11.11 -21.15
CA PHE A 38 -4.66 11.60 -21.59
C PHE A 38 -4.27 12.90 -20.88
N THR A 39 -5.21 13.84 -20.73
CA THR A 39 -5.01 15.08 -19.98
C THR A 39 -4.81 14.80 -18.49
N ALA A 40 -5.59 13.89 -17.90
CA ALA A 40 -5.41 13.46 -16.52
C ALA A 40 -4.04 12.78 -16.34
N LEU A 41 -3.62 11.90 -17.24
CA LEU A 41 -2.29 11.29 -17.23
C LEU A 41 -1.20 12.35 -17.28
N ILE A 42 -1.26 13.30 -18.22
CA ILE A 42 -0.29 14.40 -18.32
C ILE A 42 -0.28 15.24 -17.04
N ALA A 43 -1.45 15.57 -16.48
CA ALA A 43 -1.56 16.34 -15.25
C ALA A 43 -1.06 15.58 -14.02
N ILE A 44 -1.35 14.28 -13.92
CA ILE A 44 -0.83 13.37 -12.87
C ILE A 44 0.68 13.27 -12.99
N ILE A 45 1.24 13.19 -14.21
CA ILE A 45 2.68 13.18 -14.45
C ILE A 45 3.32 14.49 -13.99
N PHE A 46 2.74 15.65 -14.36
CA PHE A 46 3.25 16.96 -13.95
C PHE A 46 3.12 17.21 -12.44
N ALA A 47 2.02 16.79 -11.83
CA ALA A 47 1.78 16.91 -10.39
C ALA A 47 2.68 15.95 -9.58
N ASN A 48 2.84 14.70 -10.02
CA ASN A 48 3.80 13.74 -9.44
C ASN A 48 5.27 14.14 -9.68
N PHE A 49 5.55 15.05 -10.61
CA PHE A 49 6.92 15.51 -10.86
C PHE A 49 7.36 16.58 -9.86
N ARG A 50 6.45 17.45 -9.42
CA ARG A 50 6.83 18.70 -8.74
C ARG A 50 6.29 18.86 -7.34
N PHE A 51 5.25 18.11 -6.96
CA PHE A 51 4.53 18.39 -5.72
C PHE A 51 3.99 17.15 -4.97
N VAL A 52 4.60 15.97 -5.15
CA VAL A 52 4.21 14.72 -4.45
C VAL A 52 4.15 14.87 -2.93
N GLU A 53 4.88 15.86 -2.41
CA GLU A 53 5.08 16.09 -0.99
C GLU A 53 4.08 17.11 -0.41
N GLU A 54 3.33 17.83 -1.27
CA GLU A 54 2.33 18.80 -0.85
C GLU A 54 0.88 18.26 -0.99
N PRO A 55 0.01 18.48 0.01
CA PRO A 55 -1.30 17.84 0.10
C PRO A 55 -2.32 18.36 -0.91
N ILE A 56 -2.25 19.64 -1.31
CA ILE A 56 -3.14 20.20 -2.35
C ILE A 56 -2.94 19.44 -3.68
N PRO A 57 -1.71 19.29 -4.20
CA PRO A 57 -1.46 18.47 -5.38
C PRO A 57 -1.80 16.99 -5.18
N LYS A 58 -1.68 16.41 -3.97
CA LYS A 58 -2.18 15.06 -3.69
C LYS A 58 -3.69 14.97 -3.88
N THR A 59 -4.49 15.86 -3.30
CA THR A 59 -5.95 15.87 -3.50
C THR A 59 -6.32 16.08 -4.96
N VAL A 60 -5.57 16.92 -5.68
CA VAL A 60 -5.73 17.11 -7.13
C VAL A 60 -5.39 15.81 -7.88
N VAL A 61 -4.32 15.11 -7.51
CA VAL A 61 -3.95 13.81 -8.10
C VAL A 61 -4.97 12.74 -7.76
N GLU A 62 -5.46 12.65 -6.52
CA GLU A 62 -6.53 11.74 -6.11
C GLU A 62 -7.82 12.01 -6.89
N PHE A 63 -8.17 13.28 -7.09
CA PHE A 63 -9.30 13.68 -7.92
C PHE A 63 -9.09 13.33 -9.41
N LEU A 64 -7.90 13.58 -9.95
CA LEU A 64 -7.56 13.25 -11.34
C LEU A 64 -7.44 11.74 -11.56
N THR A 65 -7.07 10.98 -10.53
CA THR A 65 -6.95 9.52 -10.57
C THR A 65 -8.25 8.82 -10.19
N PHE A 66 -9.22 9.53 -9.62
CA PHE A 66 -10.53 9.00 -9.24
C PHE A 66 -11.24 8.28 -10.38
N PRO A 67 -11.28 8.78 -11.64
CA PRO A 67 -11.87 8.07 -12.77
C PRO A 67 -11.24 6.70 -13.07
N PHE A 68 -10.06 6.41 -12.52
CA PHE A 68 -9.37 5.13 -12.66
C PHE A 68 -9.65 4.17 -11.49
N THR A 69 -10.42 4.55 -10.47
CA THR A 69 -11.01 3.60 -9.52
C THR A 69 -12.29 3.01 -10.11
N LEU A 70 -12.77 1.88 -9.60
CA LEU A 70 -13.98 1.23 -10.11
C LEU A 70 -15.21 2.11 -9.85
N VAL A 71 -15.29 2.74 -8.66
CA VAL A 71 -16.34 3.72 -8.33
C VAL A 71 -16.29 4.91 -9.28
N GLY A 72 -15.12 5.54 -9.42
CA GLY A 72 -15.00 6.73 -10.25
C GLY A 72 -15.22 6.44 -11.73
N PHE A 73 -14.79 5.28 -12.22
CA PHE A 73 -15.07 4.84 -13.58
C PHE A 73 -16.57 4.67 -13.84
N LEU A 74 -17.30 4.01 -12.94
CA LEU A 74 -18.76 3.86 -13.05
C LEU A 74 -19.49 5.21 -13.05
N LEU A 75 -19.11 6.12 -12.14
CA LEU A 75 -19.69 7.46 -12.07
C LEU A 75 -19.40 8.29 -13.33
N LEU A 76 -18.19 8.19 -13.86
CA LEU A 76 -17.80 8.87 -15.09
C LEU A 76 -18.62 8.35 -16.28
N LEU A 77 -18.84 7.04 -16.36
CA LEU A 77 -19.73 6.44 -17.37
C LEU A 77 -21.19 6.88 -17.21
N LEU A 78 -21.67 7.11 -16.00
CA LEU A 78 -23.02 7.65 -15.80
C LEU A 78 -23.09 9.14 -16.19
N PHE A 79 -22.08 9.92 -15.80
CA PHE A 79 -22.00 11.36 -16.07
C PHE A 79 -22.00 11.67 -17.57
N PHE A 80 -21.13 11.02 -18.34
CA PHE A 80 -21.05 11.24 -19.78
C PHE A 80 -22.30 10.78 -20.53
N ASN A 81 -22.93 9.70 -20.08
CA ASN A 81 -24.20 9.24 -20.64
C ASN A 81 -25.29 10.32 -20.48
N TYR A 82 -25.42 10.87 -19.27
CA TYR A 82 -26.33 11.98 -19.02
C TYR A 82 -25.98 13.24 -19.84
N TRP A 83 -24.74 13.70 -19.78
CA TRP A 83 -24.33 14.97 -20.37
C TRP A 83 -24.36 14.98 -21.89
N LEU A 84 -23.90 13.91 -22.55
CA LEU A 84 -23.81 13.84 -24.01
C LEU A 84 -25.15 13.51 -24.67
N ARG A 85 -25.98 12.68 -24.02
CA ARG A 85 -27.15 12.09 -24.68
C ARG A 85 -28.48 12.59 -24.12
N LEU A 86 -28.60 12.72 -22.81
CA LEU A 86 -29.88 13.02 -22.15
C LEU A 86 -30.11 14.52 -21.92
N LYS A 87 -29.06 15.29 -21.60
CA LYS A 87 -29.19 16.72 -21.25
C LYS A 87 -29.91 17.57 -22.30
N ASN A 88 -29.69 17.28 -23.58
CA ASN A 88 -30.27 18.01 -24.71
C ASN A 88 -31.33 17.17 -25.46
N LEU A 89 -31.95 16.20 -24.79
CA LEU A 89 -32.97 15.35 -25.39
C LEU A 89 -34.31 16.10 -25.46
N ASN A 90 -34.63 16.64 -26.63
CA ASN A 90 -35.93 17.25 -26.90
C ASN A 90 -36.86 16.22 -27.54
N ILE A 91 -37.88 15.78 -26.80
CA ILE A 91 -38.96 14.93 -27.32
C ILE A 91 -40.09 15.86 -27.75
N LYS A 92 -40.46 15.81 -29.03
CA LYS A 92 -41.59 16.60 -29.55
C LYS A 92 -42.87 15.75 -29.50
N SER A 93 -43.99 16.34 -29.12
CA SER A 93 -45.30 15.68 -29.05
C SER A 93 -46.23 16.15 -30.19
N GLY A 94 -46.95 15.22 -30.83
CA GLY A 94 -47.93 15.49 -31.90
C GLY A 94 -48.07 14.32 -32.90
N GLU A 95 -49.22 14.24 -33.59
CA GLU A 95 -49.63 13.12 -34.46
C GLU A 95 -48.70 12.85 -35.68
N LYS A 96 -47.86 13.82 -36.05
CA LYS A 96 -46.94 13.74 -37.20
C LYS A 96 -45.53 14.24 -36.88
N VAL A 97 -45.01 13.92 -35.69
CA VAL A 97 -43.66 14.35 -35.31
C VAL A 97 -42.68 13.17 -35.29
N ASP A 98 -41.64 13.26 -36.13
CA ASP A 98 -40.57 12.27 -36.17
C ASP A 98 -39.58 12.46 -35.01
N ASN A 99 -39.61 11.53 -34.05
CA ASN A 99 -38.71 11.45 -32.91
C ASN A 99 -37.57 10.44 -33.12
N LYS A 100 -37.28 10.01 -34.35
CA LYS A 100 -36.27 8.98 -34.65
C LYS A 100 -34.90 9.27 -34.02
N GLY A 101 -34.44 10.52 -34.08
CA GLY A 101 -33.19 10.93 -33.42
C GLY A 101 -33.22 10.86 -31.89
N ALA A 102 -34.37 11.07 -31.25
CA ALA A 102 -34.54 10.88 -29.80
C ALA A 102 -34.59 9.38 -29.44
N SER A 103 -35.27 8.57 -30.26
CA SER A 103 -35.34 7.11 -30.10
C SER A 103 -33.97 6.45 -30.19
N GLU A 104 -33.14 6.84 -31.16
CA GLU A 104 -31.76 6.32 -31.32
C GLU A 104 -30.87 6.70 -30.12
N LYS A 105 -31.01 7.94 -29.61
CA LYS A 105 -30.30 8.37 -28.40
C LYS A 105 -30.72 7.54 -27.19
N VAL A 106 -32.02 7.34 -26.96
CA VAL A 106 -32.54 6.54 -25.84
C VAL A 106 -32.12 5.07 -25.95
N ALA A 107 -32.15 4.48 -27.15
CA ALA A 107 -31.67 3.11 -27.37
C ALA A 107 -30.18 2.97 -27.03
N THR A 108 -29.37 3.97 -27.37
CA THR A 108 -27.94 3.96 -27.05
C THR A 108 -27.69 4.17 -25.56
N VAL A 109 -28.40 5.09 -24.92
CA VAL A 109 -28.38 5.30 -23.45
C VAL A 109 -28.69 3.99 -22.73
N ARG A 110 -29.73 3.27 -23.17
CA ARG A 110 -30.12 1.97 -22.59
C ARG A 110 -29.00 0.94 -22.69
N LYS A 111 -28.32 0.84 -23.83
CA LYS A 111 -27.18 -0.05 -24.02
C LYS A 111 -26.01 0.32 -23.11
N GLU A 112 -25.71 1.61 -22.97
CA GLU A 112 -24.62 2.09 -22.11
C GLU A 112 -24.92 1.89 -20.63
N ILE A 113 -26.15 2.13 -20.18
CA ILE A 113 -26.58 1.83 -18.80
C ILE A 113 -26.45 0.33 -18.53
N LEU A 114 -26.80 -0.53 -19.49
CA LEU A 114 -26.61 -1.98 -19.35
C LEU A 114 -25.14 -2.35 -19.15
N ILE A 115 -24.20 -1.69 -19.86
CA ILE A 115 -22.76 -1.89 -19.68
C ILE A 115 -22.33 -1.48 -18.26
N VAL A 116 -22.77 -0.31 -17.78
CA VAL A 116 -22.48 0.16 -16.42
C VAL A 116 -23.01 -0.82 -15.37
N LEU A 117 -24.26 -1.27 -15.52
CA LEU A 117 -24.86 -2.27 -14.63
C LEU A 117 -24.12 -3.61 -14.67
N LEU A 118 -23.62 -4.02 -15.82
CA LEU A 118 -22.87 -5.26 -15.97
C LEU A 118 -21.49 -5.17 -15.29
N ILE A 119 -20.78 -4.05 -15.43
CA ILE A 119 -19.52 -3.81 -14.70
C ILE A 119 -19.77 -3.78 -13.20
N PHE A 120 -20.82 -3.09 -12.75
CA PHE A 120 -21.21 -3.05 -11.34
C PHE A 120 -21.60 -4.43 -10.81
N ALA A 121 -22.35 -5.22 -11.60
CA ALA A 121 -22.70 -6.60 -11.24
C ALA A 121 -21.45 -7.48 -11.11
N ILE A 122 -20.48 -7.38 -12.04
CA ILE A 122 -19.21 -8.09 -11.95
C ILE A 122 -18.46 -7.70 -10.67
N ALA A 123 -18.36 -6.40 -10.38
CA ALA A 123 -17.63 -5.90 -9.20
C ALA A 123 -18.30 -6.28 -7.86
N THR A 124 -19.63 -6.39 -7.84
CA THR A 124 -20.39 -6.79 -6.64
C THR A 124 -20.55 -8.31 -6.51
N ASN A 125 -20.10 -9.09 -7.50
CA ASN A 125 -20.26 -10.54 -7.50
C ASN A 125 -19.20 -11.24 -6.65
N ASN A 126 -19.64 -12.16 -5.78
CA ASN A 126 -18.76 -12.91 -4.90
C ASN A 126 -17.72 -13.77 -5.65
N ALA A 127 -18.09 -14.36 -6.80
CA ALA A 127 -17.14 -15.18 -7.57
C ALA A 127 -15.98 -14.33 -8.12
N THR A 128 -16.29 -13.14 -8.61
CA THR A 128 -15.29 -12.24 -9.18
C THR A 128 -14.40 -11.66 -8.09
N SER A 129 -14.99 -11.25 -6.96
CA SER A 129 -14.23 -10.83 -5.78
C SER A 129 -13.28 -11.91 -5.28
N GLU A 130 -13.74 -13.17 -5.19
CA GLU A 130 -12.90 -14.31 -4.78
C GLU A 130 -11.75 -14.50 -5.77
N LEU A 131 -12.03 -14.45 -7.07
CA LEU A 131 -11.03 -14.59 -8.13
C LEU A 131 -9.93 -13.52 -8.04
N PHE A 132 -10.32 -12.27 -7.79
CA PHE A 132 -9.38 -11.17 -7.59
C PHE A 132 -8.55 -11.35 -6.32
N THR A 133 -9.17 -11.80 -5.23
CA THR A 133 -8.47 -12.09 -3.97
C THR A 133 -7.46 -13.21 -4.17
N CYS A 134 -7.87 -14.35 -4.73
CA CYS A 134 -7.00 -15.49 -5.05
C CYS A 134 -5.79 -15.08 -5.91
N TYR A 135 -6.01 -14.23 -6.92
CA TYR A 135 -4.93 -13.71 -7.76
C TYR A 135 -3.89 -12.94 -6.92
N LEU A 136 -4.33 -12.02 -6.06
CA LEU A 136 -3.43 -11.25 -5.19
C LEU A 136 -2.65 -12.16 -4.24
N GLU A 137 -3.32 -13.11 -3.58
CA GLU A 137 -2.65 -14.01 -2.64
C GLU A 137 -1.58 -14.87 -3.31
N GLN A 138 -1.82 -15.31 -4.55
CA GLN A 138 -0.81 -16.04 -5.31
C GLN A 138 0.34 -15.17 -5.75
N GLN A 139 0.09 -13.92 -6.16
CA GLN A 139 1.19 -12.98 -6.45
C GLN A 139 2.04 -12.73 -5.21
N GLY A 140 1.39 -12.56 -4.04
CA GLY A 140 2.07 -12.45 -2.75
C GLY A 140 2.91 -13.68 -2.43
N SER A 141 2.30 -14.87 -2.48
CA SER A 141 2.98 -16.16 -2.22
C SER A 141 4.17 -16.38 -3.16
N ASN A 142 4.01 -16.10 -4.46
CA ASN A 142 5.09 -16.17 -5.43
C ASN A 142 6.22 -15.18 -5.11
N ALA A 143 5.90 -13.95 -4.71
CA ALA A 143 6.90 -12.95 -4.35
C ALA A 143 7.67 -13.34 -3.08
N ILE A 144 6.97 -13.91 -2.09
CA ILE A 144 7.55 -14.48 -0.87
C ILE A 144 8.52 -15.61 -1.23
N GLU A 145 8.08 -16.59 -2.02
CA GLU A 145 8.92 -17.71 -2.44
C GLU A 145 10.16 -17.23 -3.20
N GLN A 146 9.99 -16.26 -4.11
CA GLN A 146 11.11 -15.66 -4.84
C GLN A 146 12.08 -14.93 -3.92
N SER A 147 11.61 -14.32 -2.84
CA SER A 147 12.47 -13.65 -1.85
C SER A 147 13.41 -14.65 -1.16
N TYR A 148 12.90 -15.83 -0.77
CA TYR A 148 13.69 -16.88 -0.10
C TYR A 148 14.68 -17.59 -1.02
N ARG A 149 14.41 -17.61 -2.33
CA ARG A 149 15.33 -18.19 -3.34
C ARG A 149 16.54 -17.30 -3.60
N ARG A 150 16.52 -16.04 -3.18
CA ARG A 150 17.61 -15.09 -3.46
C ARG A 150 18.68 -15.18 -2.36
N PRO A 151 19.98 -15.04 -2.72
CA PRO A 151 21.04 -15.05 -1.73
C PRO A 151 20.93 -13.83 -0.80
N VAL A 152 21.01 -14.08 0.49
CA VAL A 152 21.16 -13.09 1.58
C VAL A 152 22.65 -12.87 1.82
N ARG A 153 23.09 -11.65 2.15
CA ARG A 153 24.51 -11.31 2.27
C ARG A 153 24.96 -11.32 3.72
N ASP A 154 26.25 -11.55 3.95
CA ASP A 154 26.89 -11.34 5.25
C ASP A 154 26.27 -12.11 6.44
N LEU A 155 25.52 -13.18 6.15
CA LEU A 155 25.01 -14.11 7.15
C LEU A 155 25.94 -15.32 7.31
N THR A 156 26.21 -15.71 8.55
CA THR A 156 26.80 -17.01 8.88
C THR A 156 25.82 -18.14 8.55
N GLU A 157 26.31 -19.38 8.47
CA GLU A 157 25.47 -20.54 8.22
C GLU A 157 24.33 -20.69 9.26
N LYS A 158 24.62 -20.37 10.53
CA LYS A 158 23.63 -20.39 11.60
C LYS A 158 22.58 -19.29 11.44
N GLU A 159 22.99 -18.06 11.13
CA GLU A 159 22.06 -16.95 10.90
C GLU A 159 21.19 -17.19 9.65
N LEU A 160 21.75 -17.81 8.61
CA LEU A 160 21.01 -18.22 7.43
C LEU A 160 19.98 -19.32 7.73
N LEU A 161 20.32 -20.29 8.59
CA LEU A 161 19.37 -21.31 9.04
C LEU A 161 18.24 -20.69 9.88
N ASP A 162 18.57 -19.79 10.79
CA ASP A 162 17.59 -19.07 11.60
C ASP A 162 16.68 -18.19 10.73
N PHE A 163 17.24 -17.49 9.74
CA PHE A 163 16.48 -16.70 8.77
C PHE A 163 15.50 -17.56 7.97
N LYS A 164 15.92 -18.75 7.52
CA LYS A 164 15.06 -19.74 6.84
C LYS A 164 13.99 -20.33 7.77
N ARG A 165 14.22 -20.34 9.08
CA ARG A 165 13.27 -20.77 10.11
C ARG A 165 12.31 -19.66 10.54
N GLY A 166 12.39 -18.47 9.96
CA GLY A 166 11.52 -17.34 10.31
C GLY A 166 11.94 -16.59 11.57
N VAL A 167 13.21 -16.70 11.99
CA VAL A 167 13.75 -15.92 13.11
C VAL A 167 14.30 -14.61 12.57
N TYR A 168 13.68 -13.50 12.98
CA TYR A 168 14.01 -12.15 12.54
C TYR A 168 14.41 -11.27 13.71
N ASP A 169 15.25 -10.28 13.45
CA ASP A 169 15.67 -9.27 14.42
C ASP A 169 14.72 -8.04 14.37
N LEU A 170 14.24 -7.72 13.16
CA LEU A 170 13.33 -6.60 12.89
C LEU A 170 12.16 -7.06 12.02
N ILE A 171 10.96 -6.63 12.36
CA ILE A 171 9.76 -6.68 11.51
C ILE A 171 9.47 -5.26 11.06
N VAL A 172 9.47 -5.00 9.75
CA VAL A 172 9.15 -3.70 9.17
C VAL A 172 7.77 -3.78 8.54
N VAL A 173 6.85 -2.96 9.02
CA VAL A 173 5.51 -2.79 8.44
C VAL A 173 5.50 -1.51 7.61
N LEU A 174 5.30 -1.65 6.30
CA LEU A 174 5.21 -0.51 5.37
C LEU A 174 3.76 -0.01 5.31
N ALA A 175 3.55 1.31 5.48
CA ALA A 175 2.22 1.93 5.42
C ALA A 175 1.55 1.74 4.06
N GLU A 176 2.20 2.15 2.97
CA GLU A 176 1.63 2.12 1.61
C GLU A 176 0.18 2.66 1.60
N ASN A 177 -0.72 2.04 0.82
CA ASN A 177 -2.13 2.41 0.83
C ASN A 177 -2.88 1.69 1.97
N PRO A 178 -3.82 2.36 2.65
CA PRO A 178 -4.67 1.73 3.64
C PRO A 178 -5.64 0.72 3.01
N PRO A 179 -6.24 -0.17 3.82
CA PRO A 179 -6.10 -0.27 5.29
C PRO A 179 -4.80 -0.96 5.75
N TYR A 180 -4.38 -0.65 6.97
CA TYR A 180 -3.09 -1.08 7.55
C TYR A 180 -3.25 -2.34 8.43
N GLU A 181 -4.45 -2.56 8.95
CA GLU A 181 -4.82 -3.56 9.93
C GLU A 181 -4.35 -4.98 9.59
N PRO A 182 -4.47 -5.49 8.35
CA PRO A 182 -3.98 -6.84 8.02
C PRO A 182 -2.49 -7.01 8.25
N ARG A 183 -1.70 -6.00 7.88
CA ARG A 183 -0.24 -6.04 8.03
C ARG A 183 0.17 -5.94 9.49
N LEU A 184 -0.56 -5.14 10.27
CA LEU A 184 -0.36 -5.05 11.72
C LEU A 184 -0.75 -6.36 12.43
N GLN A 185 -1.84 -7.00 12.02
CA GLN A 185 -2.26 -8.31 12.51
C GLN A 185 -1.18 -9.37 12.26
N GLU A 186 -0.62 -9.40 11.04
CA GLU A 186 0.46 -10.33 10.70
C GLU A 186 1.74 -10.04 11.49
N ALA A 187 2.10 -8.76 11.67
CA ALA A 187 3.22 -8.38 12.52
C ALA A 187 3.05 -8.87 13.97
N ILE A 188 1.87 -8.68 14.54
CA ILE A 188 1.54 -9.12 15.90
C ILE A 188 1.57 -10.65 16.00
N ARG A 189 1.01 -11.36 15.01
CA ARG A 189 1.00 -12.83 14.98
C ARG A 189 2.42 -13.39 15.02
N LEU A 190 3.28 -12.90 14.13
CA LEU A 190 4.68 -13.33 14.04
C LEU A 190 5.48 -12.92 15.29
N TRP A 191 5.21 -11.73 15.83
CA TRP A 191 5.82 -11.30 17.07
C TRP A 191 5.41 -12.22 18.23
N ASN A 192 4.15 -12.64 18.33
CA ASN A 192 3.67 -13.56 19.38
C ASN A 192 4.32 -14.95 19.25
N GLU A 193 4.51 -15.45 18.02
CA GLU A 193 5.12 -16.76 17.72
C GLU A 193 6.64 -16.80 17.99
N ALA A 194 7.33 -15.65 17.96
CA ALA A 194 8.77 -15.59 18.23
C ALA A 194 9.13 -16.00 19.67
N GLU A 195 10.31 -16.62 19.85
CA GLU A 195 10.84 -16.99 21.17
C GLU A 195 10.97 -15.76 22.08
N ILE A 196 10.69 -15.89 23.38
CA ILE A 196 10.70 -14.78 24.36
C ILE A 196 12.06 -14.07 24.39
N SER A 197 13.17 -14.82 24.28
CA SER A 197 14.53 -14.28 24.29
C SER A 197 14.95 -13.62 22.97
N LYS A 198 14.15 -13.75 21.91
CA LYS A 198 14.44 -13.27 20.54
C LYS A 198 13.25 -12.55 19.93
N LYS A 199 12.45 -11.83 20.73
CA LYS A 199 11.34 -11.03 20.21
C LYS A 199 11.87 -9.94 19.27
N PRO A 200 11.40 -9.85 18.01
CA PRO A 200 11.84 -8.83 17.07
C PRO A 200 11.29 -7.45 17.44
N TYR A 201 11.98 -6.40 17.03
CA TYR A 201 11.41 -5.03 17.06
C TYR A 201 10.48 -4.82 15.87
N ILE A 202 9.40 -4.06 16.08
CA ILE A 202 8.43 -3.72 15.03
C ILE A 202 8.65 -2.27 14.61
N ILE A 203 9.14 -2.06 13.39
CA ILE A 203 9.30 -0.74 12.79
C ILE A 203 8.05 -0.44 11.94
N LEU A 204 7.37 0.64 12.28
CA LEU A 204 6.24 1.16 11.52
C LEU A 204 6.75 2.29 10.62
N SER A 205 6.79 2.06 9.29
CA SER A 205 7.34 3.02 8.32
C SER A 205 6.26 3.66 7.47
N GLY A 206 6.20 4.99 7.51
CA GLY A 206 5.24 5.79 6.76
C GLY A 206 5.33 7.26 7.09
N GLY A 207 5.84 8.05 6.15
CA GLY A 207 6.09 9.49 6.33
C GLY A 207 5.06 10.42 5.70
N ARG A 208 4.04 9.90 5.02
CA ARG A 208 3.01 10.78 4.44
C ARG A 208 2.13 11.35 5.55
N ARG A 209 1.72 12.61 5.37
CA ARG A 209 0.81 13.29 6.30
C ARG A 209 -0.60 12.75 6.16
N THR A 210 -1.26 12.65 7.31
CA THR A 210 -2.58 12.04 7.48
C THR A 210 -3.74 12.99 7.16
N SER A 211 -3.48 14.30 7.26
CA SER A 211 -4.46 15.38 7.16
C SER A 211 -3.77 16.69 6.74
N TYR A 212 -4.53 17.63 6.17
CA TYR A 212 -4.06 18.99 5.88
C TYR A 212 -5.03 20.05 6.43
N PRO A 213 -4.55 21.04 7.22
CA PRO A 213 -3.17 21.20 7.74
C PRO A 213 -2.73 19.99 8.57
N SER A 214 -1.41 19.79 8.74
CA SER A 214 -0.90 18.64 9.50
C SER A 214 -1.46 18.67 10.92
N THR A 215 -2.12 17.57 11.32
CA THR A 215 -2.45 17.39 12.73
C THR A 215 -1.14 17.31 13.51
N LYS A 216 -0.91 18.30 14.36
CA LYS A 216 0.21 18.29 15.29
C LYS A 216 -0.19 17.55 16.56
N GLY A 217 0.67 16.65 17.02
CA GLY A 217 0.42 15.84 18.21
C GLY A 217 1.70 15.30 18.81
N TYR A 218 1.57 14.55 19.89
CA TYR A 218 2.64 13.68 20.35
C TYR A 218 2.64 12.40 19.52
N ALA A 219 3.80 11.75 19.44
CA ALA A 219 3.89 10.45 18.78
C ALA A 219 2.93 9.45 19.42
N CYS A 220 2.49 8.49 18.62
CA CYS A 220 1.61 7.43 19.08
C CYS A 220 2.12 6.74 20.35
N LEU A 221 1.19 6.23 21.17
CA LEU A 221 1.44 5.67 22.51
C LEU A 221 1.90 6.70 23.54
N THR A 222 1.87 8.00 23.23
CA THR A 222 2.14 9.08 24.17
C THR A 222 0.88 9.92 24.39
N ALA A 223 0.28 9.81 25.57
CA ALA A 223 -0.87 10.66 25.91
C ALA A 223 -0.44 12.13 26.11
N PRO A 224 -1.30 13.10 25.71
CA PRO A 224 -1.00 14.52 25.79
C PRO A 224 -0.90 15.02 27.24
N GLU A 225 -0.32 16.22 27.39
CA GLU A 225 -0.27 16.93 28.68
C GLU A 225 -1.70 17.23 29.19
N SER A 226 -1.94 17.03 30.49
CA SER A 226 -3.23 17.31 31.13
C SER A 226 -3.00 17.73 32.59
N PRO A 227 -2.69 19.02 32.85
CA PRO A 227 -2.47 19.49 34.20
C PRO A 227 -3.77 19.42 35.04
N PRO A 228 -3.71 19.04 36.34
CA PRO A 228 -2.50 18.79 37.13
C PRO A 228 -2.00 17.34 37.09
N THR A 229 -2.72 16.42 36.44
CA THR A 229 -2.49 14.98 36.55
C THR A 229 -1.34 14.46 35.68
N ARG A 230 -0.97 15.18 34.61
CA ARG A 230 0.12 14.80 33.70
C ARG A 230 0.91 16.02 33.26
N THR A 231 2.16 16.09 33.73
CA THR A 231 3.12 17.18 33.49
C THR A 231 3.94 16.95 32.22
N LYS A 232 4.66 17.99 31.78
CA LYS A 232 5.62 17.95 30.65
C LYS A 232 6.69 16.87 30.87
N GLU A 233 7.14 16.71 32.11
CA GLU A 233 8.12 15.72 32.52
C GLU A 233 7.57 14.29 32.35
N ASN A 234 6.30 14.07 32.70
CA ASN A 234 5.67 12.75 32.53
C ASN A 234 5.56 12.35 31.05
N VAL A 235 5.27 13.31 30.16
CA VAL A 235 5.24 13.05 28.71
C VAL A 235 6.66 12.76 28.20
N ARG A 236 7.67 13.43 28.74
CA ARG A 236 9.07 13.26 28.33
C ARG A 236 9.59 11.89 28.69
N ASP A 237 9.32 11.44 29.89
CA ASP A 237 9.76 10.14 30.36
C ASP A 237 9.05 9.00 29.60
N ALA A 238 7.83 9.24 29.09
CA ALA A 238 7.15 8.31 28.19
C ALA A 238 7.77 8.25 26.79
N ILE A 239 8.13 9.40 26.18
CA ILE A 239 8.76 9.42 24.84
C ILE A 239 10.18 8.89 24.88
N ALA A 240 10.97 9.32 25.87
CA ALA A 240 12.39 9.04 25.93
C ALA A 240 12.73 7.71 26.60
N SER A 241 11.72 6.89 26.99
CA SER A 241 11.83 5.60 27.68
C SER A 241 13.21 5.43 28.33
N ARG A 242 13.48 6.23 29.38
CA ARG A 242 14.83 6.32 29.96
C ARG A 242 15.29 4.91 30.29
N ALA A 243 16.46 4.52 29.78
CA ALA A 243 17.06 3.21 30.06
C ALA A 243 16.95 2.90 31.56
N GLY A 244 16.06 1.97 31.92
CA GLY A 244 15.77 1.61 33.32
C GLY A 244 14.31 1.69 33.78
N ILE A 245 13.39 2.28 32.99
CA ILE A 245 11.93 2.21 33.28
C ILE A 245 11.25 1.34 32.22
N PRO A 246 10.89 0.08 32.56
CA PRO A 246 10.05 -0.74 31.70
C PRO A 246 8.67 -0.06 31.50
N ASP A 247 8.12 -0.14 30.29
CA ASP A 247 6.68 -0.03 30.00
C ASP A 247 6.01 1.37 29.96
N GLY A 248 6.78 2.47 29.95
CA GLY A 248 6.22 3.83 29.96
C GLY A 248 5.65 4.37 28.64
N GLY A 249 6.22 3.99 27.47
CA GLY A 249 5.94 4.66 26.20
C GLY A 249 6.60 4.06 24.95
N LEU A 250 6.67 4.86 23.87
CA LEU A 250 7.24 4.47 22.59
C LEU A 250 8.75 4.18 22.74
N ARG A 251 9.26 3.13 22.10
CA ARG A 251 10.69 2.77 22.26
C ARG A 251 11.61 3.81 21.64
N TYR A 252 11.31 4.23 20.42
CA TYR A 252 12.12 5.19 19.70
C TYR A 252 11.33 5.88 18.59
N ASP A 253 11.59 7.18 18.45
CA ASP A 253 11.13 8.02 17.35
C ASP A 253 12.25 9.03 17.03
N PRO A 254 12.77 9.03 15.79
CA PRO A 254 13.88 9.89 15.41
C PRO A 254 13.54 11.40 15.50
N ARG A 255 12.26 11.79 15.51
CA ARG A 255 11.83 13.19 15.69
C ARG A 255 12.19 13.72 17.09
N TYR A 256 12.44 12.83 18.05
CA TYR A 256 12.81 13.16 19.43
C TYR A 256 14.26 12.74 19.78
N GLU A 257 15.13 12.53 18.79
CA GLU A 257 16.52 12.07 18.97
C GLU A 257 17.31 12.84 20.06
N GLY A 258 17.11 14.17 20.12
CA GLY A 258 17.75 15.01 21.12
C GLY A 258 17.39 14.64 22.57
N TYR A 259 16.23 14.04 22.80
CA TYR A 259 15.75 13.61 24.13
C TYR A 259 16.28 12.24 24.53
N PHE A 260 16.68 11.39 23.57
CA PHE A 260 17.33 10.10 23.85
C PHE A 260 18.83 10.27 24.10
N THR A 261 19.47 11.24 23.44
CA THR A 261 20.92 11.46 23.48
C THR A 261 21.37 12.45 24.55
N ASN A 262 20.52 13.41 24.94
CA ASN A 262 20.89 14.48 25.87
C ASN A 262 20.24 14.28 27.25
N ARG A 263 21.06 13.99 28.27
CA ARG A 263 20.61 13.78 29.66
C ARG A 263 20.34 15.08 30.43
N ALA A 264 20.77 16.21 29.88
CA ALA A 264 20.53 17.52 30.48
C ALA A 264 19.04 17.85 30.41
N VAL A 265 18.44 18.26 31.54
CA VAL A 265 17.03 18.63 31.68
C VAL A 265 16.76 19.89 30.84
N PRO A 266 16.09 19.81 29.67
CA PRO A 266 15.60 21.03 29.06
C PRO A 266 14.37 21.46 29.88
N SER A 267 14.30 22.73 30.25
CA SER A 267 13.11 23.35 30.88
C SER A 267 11.93 23.45 29.92
N ASP A 268 12.15 23.18 28.63
CA ASP A 268 11.19 23.39 27.58
C ASP A 268 10.35 22.13 27.36
N GLY A 269 9.04 22.34 27.18
CA GLY A 269 8.09 21.27 26.87
C GLY A 269 8.47 20.54 25.58
N ILE A 270 7.98 19.31 25.44
CA ILE A 270 8.25 18.50 24.25
C ILE A 270 7.50 19.11 23.07
N PRO A 271 8.16 19.30 21.91
CA PRO A 271 7.51 19.85 20.74
C PRO A 271 6.47 18.87 20.20
N LEU A 272 5.32 19.40 19.79
CA LEU A 272 4.37 18.64 18.98
C LEU A 272 4.97 18.42 17.58
N VAL A 273 4.82 17.20 17.06
CA VAL A 273 5.31 16.80 15.75
C VAL A 273 4.15 16.65 14.76
N ASP A 274 4.46 16.73 13.47
CA ASP A 274 3.51 16.38 12.42
C ASP A 274 3.21 14.88 12.48
N LEU A 275 1.93 14.50 12.61
CA LEU A 275 1.51 13.09 12.61
C LEU A 275 1.50 12.49 11.21
N THR A 276 2.12 11.32 11.05
CA THR A 276 2.28 10.63 9.77
C THR A 276 1.50 9.30 9.71
N GLU A 277 1.53 8.62 8.56
CA GLU A 277 0.96 7.28 8.39
C GLU A 277 1.53 6.26 9.40
N ALA A 278 2.81 6.40 9.81
CA ALA A 278 3.38 5.57 10.87
C ALA A 278 2.68 5.78 12.23
N ASP A 279 2.31 7.02 12.56
CA ASP A 279 1.52 7.33 13.76
C ASP A 279 0.10 6.76 13.67
N GLN A 280 -0.52 6.78 12.48
CA GLN A 280 -1.82 6.12 12.24
C GLN A 280 -1.76 4.60 12.39
N MET A 281 -0.75 3.95 11.80
CA MET A 281 -0.52 2.52 11.97
C MET A 281 -0.34 2.16 13.44
N CYS A 282 0.43 2.96 14.16
CA CYS A 282 0.60 2.78 15.59
C CYS A 282 -0.72 2.99 16.35
N GLY A 283 -1.52 3.98 15.96
CA GLY A 283 -2.85 4.19 16.51
C GLY A 283 -3.75 2.97 16.33
N ALA A 284 -3.77 2.40 15.12
CA ALA A 284 -4.48 1.15 14.83
C ALA A 284 -3.95 -0.02 15.69
N LEU A 285 -2.63 -0.07 15.94
CA LEU A 285 -2.00 -1.08 16.81
C LEU A 285 -2.56 -1.04 18.25
N THR A 286 -2.99 0.13 18.74
CA THR A 286 -3.57 0.26 20.10
C THR A 286 -4.92 -0.41 20.28
N SER A 287 -5.62 -0.69 19.17
CA SER A 287 -6.90 -1.41 19.21
C SER A 287 -6.75 -2.92 19.47
N PHE A 288 -5.53 -3.46 19.42
CA PHE A 288 -5.26 -4.88 19.58
C PHE A 288 -5.10 -5.31 21.05
N PRO A 289 -5.60 -6.50 21.43
CA PRO A 289 -5.65 -6.94 22.83
C PRO A 289 -4.27 -7.12 23.51
N ASN A 290 -3.19 -7.29 22.75
CA ASN A 290 -1.82 -7.53 23.26
C ASN A 290 -0.91 -6.28 23.19
N ILE A 291 -1.46 -5.07 23.04
CA ILE A 291 -0.63 -3.88 22.85
C ILE A 291 0.35 -3.61 24.02
N SER A 292 -0.04 -3.93 25.25
CA SER A 292 0.77 -3.67 26.45
C SER A 292 2.13 -4.37 26.42
N SER A 293 2.19 -5.61 25.91
CA SER A 293 3.44 -6.37 25.81
C SER A 293 4.28 -5.99 24.59
N ILE A 294 3.64 -5.46 23.54
CA ILE A 294 4.29 -5.12 22.26
C ILE A 294 4.85 -3.69 22.27
N ARG A 295 4.28 -2.79 23.10
CA ARG A 295 4.61 -1.37 23.17
C ARG A 295 6.11 -1.08 23.24
N SER A 296 6.85 -1.84 24.05
CA SER A 296 8.31 -1.69 24.23
C SER A 296 9.15 -2.24 23.07
N PHE A 297 8.51 -2.73 22.01
CA PHE A 297 9.14 -3.23 20.78
C PHE A 297 8.81 -2.37 19.55
N VAL A 298 7.89 -1.40 19.67
CA VAL A 298 7.45 -0.55 18.55
C VAL A 298 8.39 0.64 18.36
N ILE A 299 8.83 0.84 17.11
CA ILE A 299 9.69 1.92 16.65
C ILE A 299 8.97 2.65 15.50
N ILE A 300 8.99 3.98 15.50
CA ILE A 300 8.39 4.80 14.43
C ILE A 300 9.45 5.26 13.43
N GLU A 301 9.19 5.07 12.14
CA GLU A 301 9.93 5.66 11.03
C GLU A 301 8.99 6.62 10.26
N PRO A 302 9.07 7.94 10.51
CA PRO A 302 8.09 8.91 10.03
C PRO A 302 8.53 9.67 8.77
N SER A 303 9.61 9.28 8.09
CA SER A 303 10.19 10.01 6.96
C SER A 303 9.99 9.28 5.62
N GLY A 304 9.81 7.95 5.62
CA GLY A 304 9.64 7.15 4.42
C GLY A 304 8.32 7.43 3.67
N MET A 305 8.36 8.21 2.59
CA MET A 305 7.17 8.56 1.78
C MET A 305 6.83 7.55 0.66
N THR A 306 7.81 6.74 0.26
CA THR A 306 7.75 5.71 -0.78
C THR A 306 8.47 4.45 -0.30
N VAL A 307 8.18 3.30 -0.89
CA VAL A 307 8.87 2.03 -0.54
C VAL A 307 10.40 2.13 -0.63
N ARG A 308 10.92 2.86 -1.63
CA ARG A 308 12.37 3.08 -1.78
C ARG A 308 12.92 3.98 -0.67
N SER A 309 12.31 5.15 -0.46
CA SER A 309 12.75 6.08 0.58
C SER A 309 12.59 5.47 1.98
N SER A 310 11.58 4.64 2.22
CA SER A 310 11.46 3.86 3.45
C SER A 310 12.68 2.96 3.66
N GLY A 311 13.16 2.29 2.61
CA GLY A 311 14.40 1.51 2.69
C GLY A 311 15.63 2.36 3.07
N ASP A 312 15.77 3.55 2.45
CA ASP A 312 16.84 4.50 2.77
C ASP A 312 16.76 4.99 4.23
N GLU A 313 15.58 5.41 4.67
CA GLU A 313 15.35 5.95 6.02
C GLU A 313 15.46 4.87 7.09
N ILE A 314 15.02 3.63 6.82
CA ILE A 314 15.19 2.49 7.74
C ILE A 314 16.67 2.15 7.90
N SER A 315 17.47 2.18 6.83
CA SER A 315 18.92 1.96 6.93
C SER A 315 19.60 3.00 7.83
N LYS A 316 19.19 4.28 7.72
CA LYS A 316 19.66 5.34 8.62
C LYS A 316 19.17 5.13 10.07
N LEU A 317 17.90 4.80 10.23
CA LEU A 317 17.27 4.54 11.52
C LEU A 317 17.98 3.42 12.28
N ILE A 318 18.27 2.30 11.61
CA ILE A 318 19.05 1.17 12.12
C ILE A 318 20.38 1.63 12.71
N LYS A 319 21.12 2.50 12.00
CA LYS A 319 22.40 3.05 12.48
C LYS A 319 22.24 3.98 13.68
N SER A 320 21.17 4.78 13.71
CA SER A 320 20.85 5.62 14.88
C SER A 320 20.52 4.76 16.11
N LEU A 321 19.74 3.71 15.94
CA LEU A 321 19.39 2.78 17.03
C LEU A 321 20.63 2.07 17.60
N GLU A 322 21.59 1.70 16.75
CA GLU A 322 22.89 1.14 17.15
C GLU A 322 23.70 2.13 17.98
N LYS A 323 23.91 3.33 17.42
CA LYS A 323 24.66 4.42 18.07
C LYS A 323 24.09 4.76 19.45
N ASN A 324 22.76 4.70 19.58
CA ASN A 324 22.06 4.99 20.83
C ASN A 324 21.92 3.78 21.76
N LYS A 325 22.53 2.64 21.43
CA LYS A 325 22.50 1.39 22.21
C LYS A 325 21.08 0.86 22.47
N LEU A 326 20.15 1.16 21.57
CA LEU A 326 18.76 0.67 21.64
C LEU A 326 18.62 -0.74 21.09
N ILE A 327 19.54 -1.12 20.21
CA ILE A 327 19.76 -2.45 19.63
C ILE A 327 21.26 -2.74 19.59
N ALA A 328 21.64 -4.03 19.54
CA ALA A 328 23.05 -4.43 19.50
C ALA A 328 23.71 -4.01 18.18
N GLU A 329 24.89 -3.40 18.26
CA GLU A 329 25.69 -3.00 17.09
C GLU A 329 25.99 -4.20 16.18
N ASP A 330 25.74 -4.04 14.88
CA ASP A 330 26.01 -5.08 13.89
C ASP A 330 26.93 -4.55 12.77
N PRO A 331 28.27 -4.62 12.97
CA PRO A 331 29.23 -4.10 12.00
C PRO A 331 29.26 -4.88 10.68
N ARG A 332 28.68 -6.10 10.64
CA ARG A 332 28.57 -6.92 9.42
C ARG A 332 27.29 -6.65 8.64
N ASN A 333 26.38 -5.84 9.18
CA ASN A 333 25.05 -5.62 8.58
C ASN A 333 24.29 -6.95 8.34
N SER A 334 24.45 -7.90 9.27
CA SER A 334 23.87 -9.24 9.27
C SER A 334 22.43 -9.32 9.78
N ARG A 335 21.78 -8.18 10.05
CA ARG A 335 20.42 -8.14 10.61
C ARG A 335 19.38 -8.78 9.70
N ARG A 336 18.61 -9.69 10.26
CA ARG A 336 17.51 -10.40 9.60
C ARG A 336 16.25 -9.55 9.70
N ILE A 337 15.85 -8.94 8.60
CA ILE A 337 14.68 -8.06 8.54
C ILE A 337 13.55 -8.82 7.87
N LEU A 338 12.34 -8.78 8.42
CA LEU A 338 11.13 -9.21 7.73
C LEU A 338 10.34 -8.00 7.29
N LEU A 339 10.07 -7.88 5.99
CA LEU A 339 9.20 -6.85 5.44
C LEU A 339 7.77 -7.35 5.35
N ILE A 340 6.82 -6.56 5.83
CA ILE A 340 5.38 -6.79 5.70
C ILE A 340 4.80 -5.68 4.83
N THR A 341 4.27 -6.07 3.68
CA THR A 341 3.78 -5.17 2.61
C THR A 341 2.57 -5.78 1.91
N SER A 342 1.92 -5.03 1.02
CA SER A 342 0.86 -5.54 0.17
C SER A 342 1.39 -6.57 -0.86
N PRO A 343 0.56 -7.54 -1.30
CA PRO A 343 0.98 -8.56 -2.27
C PRO A 343 1.52 -8.02 -3.60
N ILE A 344 1.02 -6.87 -4.06
CA ILE A 344 1.49 -6.24 -5.31
C ILE A 344 2.81 -5.50 -5.13
N GLU A 345 3.03 -4.87 -3.97
CA GLU A 345 4.26 -4.11 -3.69
C GLU A 345 5.39 -4.98 -3.15
N ALA A 346 5.07 -6.20 -2.74
CA ALA A 346 5.97 -7.28 -2.35
C ALA A 346 7.31 -7.30 -3.09
N THR A 347 7.26 -7.44 -4.42
CA THR A 347 8.48 -7.53 -5.23
C THR A 347 9.24 -6.21 -5.24
N ARG A 348 8.54 -5.07 -5.30
CA ARG A 348 9.17 -3.73 -5.27
C ARG A 348 9.84 -3.48 -3.93
N ALA A 349 9.19 -3.80 -2.82
CA ALA A 349 9.69 -3.66 -1.47
C ALA A 349 10.95 -4.50 -1.27
N PHE A 350 10.86 -5.79 -1.60
CA PHE A 350 12.01 -6.68 -1.51
C PHE A 350 13.21 -6.19 -2.31
N LEU A 351 13.02 -5.81 -3.58
CA LEU A 351 14.12 -5.30 -4.42
C LEU A 351 14.68 -3.97 -3.90
N SER A 352 13.82 -3.08 -3.38
CA SER A 352 14.24 -1.79 -2.86
C SER A 352 15.12 -1.95 -1.63
N PHE A 353 14.72 -2.78 -0.67
CA PHE A 353 15.52 -3.02 0.54
C PHE A 353 16.82 -3.76 0.25
N ARG A 354 16.77 -4.73 -0.67
CA ARG A 354 17.98 -5.40 -1.14
C ARG A 354 18.98 -4.44 -1.78
N ASN A 355 18.51 -3.44 -2.54
CA ASN A 355 19.38 -2.43 -3.14
C ASN A 355 20.01 -1.49 -2.09
N GLN A 356 19.44 -1.43 -0.89
CA GLN A 356 20.02 -0.73 0.26
C GLN A 356 20.93 -1.63 1.09
N ASP A 357 21.33 -2.78 0.54
CA ASP A 357 22.12 -3.81 1.21
C ASP A 357 21.50 -4.27 2.55
N LEU A 358 20.17 -4.24 2.66
CA LEU A 358 19.46 -4.77 3.81
C LEU A 358 19.10 -6.25 3.59
N ASN A 359 19.40 -7.09 4.59
CA ASN A 359 19.08 -8.51 4.61
C ASN A 359 17.59 -8.75 4.93
N ALA A 360 16.76 -8.42 3.96
CA ALA A 360 15.31 -8.48 4.05
C ALA A 360 14.74 -9.81 3.51
N SER A 361 13.90 -10.45 4.31
CA SER A 361 12.86 -11.40 3.90
C SER A 361 11.56 -10.66 3.64
N LEU A 362 10.65 -11.30 2.94
CA LEU A 362 9.34 -10.76 2.64
C LEU A 362 8.25 -11.67 3.22
N THR A 363 7.24 -11.06 3.83
CA THR A 363 5.91 -11.62 3.97
C THR A 363 4.87 -10.62 3.47
N THR A 364 3.72 -11.13 3.06
CA THR A 364 2.59 -10.31 2.62
C THR A 364 1.43 -10.63 3.51
N ALA A 365 0.73 -9.61 4.01
CA ALA A 365 -0.47 -9.84 4.79
C ALA A 365 -1.68 -9.80 3.85
N SER A 366 -2.31 -10.96 3.66
CA SER A 366 -3.70 -11.03 3.21
C SER A 366 -4.63 -10.58 4.34
N TYR A 367 -5.83 -10.11 4.03
CA TYR A 367 -6.84 -9.81 5.04
C TYR A 367 -7.23 -11.12 5.72
N PRO A 368 -7.21 -11.23 7.05
CA PRO A 368 -7.49 -12.51 7.71
C PRO A 368 -8.89 -13.07 7.44
N SER A 369 -9.87 -12.22 7.12
CA SER A 369 -11.21 -12.65 6.69
C SER A 369 -11.23 -13.26 5.28
N ASP A 370 -10.23 -12.92 4.48
CA ASP A 370 -10.14 -13.23 3.05
C ASP A 370 -8.99 -14.21 2.76
N SER A 371 -8.23 -14.60 3.79
CA SER A 371 -7.04 -15.42 3.66
C SER A 371 -7.38 -16.90 3.56
N HIS A 372 -6.82 -17.55 2.55
CA HIS A 372 -7.03 -18.99 2.35
C HIS A 372 -6.00 -19.81 3.11
N SER A 373 -6.46 -20.75 3.94
CA SER A 373 -5.58 -21.64 4.71
C SER A 373 -4.82 -22.64 3.83
N ASN A 374 -5.38 -22.98 2.67
CA ASN A 374 -4.71 -23.79 1.65
C ASN A 374 -4.95 -23.16 0.27
N LEU A 375 -4.04 -22.27 -0.11
CA LEU A 375 -4.05 -21.57 -1.40
C LEU A 375 -4.15 -22.53 -2.59
N GLY A 376 -3.44 -23.66 -2.57
CA GLY A 376 -3.41 -24.60 -3.69
C GLY A 376 -4.77 -25.27 -3.96
N GLU A 377 -5.55 -25.53 -2.92
CA GLU A 377 -6.86 -26.17 -3.03
C GLU A 377 -8.01 -25.16 -3.19
N GLN A 378 -7.93 -24.03 -2.48
CA GLN A 378 -9.01 -23.04 -2.40
C GLN A 378 -8.93 -22.00 -3.51
N CYS A 379 -7.70 -21.69 -3.95
CA CYS A 379 -7.38 -20.74 -5.01
C CYS A 379 -6.43 -21.40 -6.03
N PRO A 380 -6.86 -22.40 -6.81
CA PRO A 380 -6.00 -23.00 -7.82
C PRO A 380 -5.68 -22.01 -8.95
N TRP A 381 -4.40 -21.91 -9.34
CA TRP A 381 -3.96 -21.11 -10.51
C TRP A 381 -3.07 -21.87 -11.47
N PRO A 382 -3.28 -21.73 -12.79
CA PRO A 382 -4.40 -21.02 -13.43
C PRO A 382 -5.75 -21.62 -13.03
N ILE A 383 -6.84 -20.82 -13.11
CA ILE A 383 -8.21 -21.21 -12.75
C ILE A 383 -8.67 -22.33 -13.70
N GLY A 384 -8.19 -23.54 -13.46
CA GLY A 384 -8.46 -24.71 -14.27
C GLY A 384 -9.70 -25.44 -13.77
N LYS A 385 -9.78 -26.74 -14.08
CA LYS A 385 -10.89 -27.65 -13.73
C LYS A 385 -11.12 -27.86 -12.22
N GLN A 386 -10.35 -27.18 -11.37
CA GLN A 386 -10.32 -27.39 -9.91
C GLN A 386 -11.09 -26.30 -9.13
N PHE A 387 -11.51 -25.21 -9.77
CA PHE A 387 -12.28 -24.17 -9.09
C PHE A 387 -13.71 -24.65 -8.80
N ARG A 388 -14.00 -24.97 -7.54
CA ARG A 388 -15.32 -25.47 -7.12
C ARG A 388 -16.30 -24.30 -7.00
N LEU A 389 -17.32 -24.28 -7.85
CA LEU A 389 -18.42 -23.32 -7.77
C LEU A 389 -19.19 -23.51 -6.45
N LYS A 390 -19.22 -22.47 -5.62
CA LYS A 390 -20.02 -22.44 -4.38
C LYS A 390 -21.33 -21.68 -4.64
N PRO A 391 -22.46 -22.05 -4.01
CA PRO A 391 -23.72 -21.32 -4.15
C PRO A 391 -23.62 -19.82 -3.86
N GLN A 392 -22.77 -19.45 -2.88
CA GLN A 392 -22.51 -18.05 -2.53
C GLN A 392 -21.89 -17.22 -3.66
N TYR A 393 -21.27 -17.84 -4.66
CA TYR A 393 -20.64 -17.16 -5.80
C TYR A 393 -21.65 -16.53 -6.76
N PHE A 394 -22.91 -16.95 -6.70
CA PHE A 394 -24.00 -16.35 -7.48
C PHE A 394 -24.60 -15.12 -6.79
N LEU A 395 -24.21 -14.82 -5.55
CA LEU A 395 -24.71 -13.68 -4.79
C LEU A 395 -23.89 -12.42 -5.06
N PHE A 396 -24.57 -11.28 -4.91
CA PHE A 396 -23.99 -9.95 -5.01
C PHE A 396 -24.05 -9.28 -3.64
N ASN A 397 -22.97 -8.66 -3.19
CA ASN A 397 -22.96 -7.92 -1.93
C ASN A 397 -21.98 -6.74 -1.95
N ALA A 398 -22.09 -5.88 -0.93
CA ALA A 398 -21.24 -4.72 -0.77
C ALA A 398 -19.79 -5.09 -0.42
N GLU A 399 -19.58 -6.20 0.28
CA GLU A 399 -18.24 -6.66 0.68
C GLU A 399 -17.39 -7.05 -0.54
N ALA A 400 -17.97 -7.77 -1.50
CA ALA A 400 -17.37 -8.14 -2.77
C ALA A 400 -17.01 -6.90 -3.60
N PHE A 401 -17.82 -5.86 -3.53
CA PHE A 401 -17.51 -4.58 -4.16
C PHE A 401 -16.28 -3.92 -3.54
N VAL A 402 -16.22 -3.86 -2.20
CA VAL A 402 -15.07 -3.31 -1.47
C VAL A 402 -13.79 -4.09 -1.81
N LYS A 403 -13.86 -5.42 -1.85
CA LYS A 403 -12.74 -6.29 -2.25
C LYS A 403 -12.31 -6.03 -3.69
N SER A 404 -13.26 -5.94 -4.62
CA SER A 404 -12.97 -5.65 -6.03
C SER A 404 -12.36 -4.26 -6.22
N GLU A 405 -12.88 -3.23 -5.55
CA GLU A 405 -12.33 -1.86 -5.59
C GLU A 405 -10.92 -1.80 -5.02
N ARG A 406 -10.63 -2.57 -3.97
CA ARG A 406 -9.28 -2.69 -3.40
C ARG A 406 -8.31 -3.28 -4.42
N VAL A 407 -8.63 -4.43 -5.00
CA VAL A 407 -7.76 -5.07 -6.00
C VAL A 407 -7.55 -4.14 -7.19
N TRP A 408 -8.62 -3.48 -7.64
CA TRP A 408 -8.55 -2.53 -8.74
C TRP A 408 -7.65 -1.32 -8.41
N THR A 409 -7.73 -0.81 -7.18
CA THR A 409 -6.88 0.28 -6.70
C THR A 409 -5.41 -0.14 -6.65
N GLU A 410 -5.10 -1.36 -6.19
CA GLU A 410 -3.72 -1.86 -6.21
C GLU A 410 -3.19 -2.06 -7.64
N ILE A 411 -4.02 -2.57 -8.57
CA ILE A 411 -3.67 -2.68 -9.99
C ILE A 411 -3.43 -1.30 -10.61
N LYS A 412 -4.28 -0.31 -10.30
CA LYS A 412 -4.13 1.07 -10.76
C LYS A 412 -2.77 1.64 -10.34
N GLU A 413 -2.36 1.44 -9.10
CA GLU A 413 -1.04 1.88 -8.61
C GLU A 413 0.11 1.19 -9.37
N LEU A 414 0.01 -0.12 -9.62
CA LEU A 414 0.99 -0.86 -10.41
C LEU A 414 1.10 -0.31 -11.85
N VAL A 415 -0.03 0.01 -12.47
CA VAL A 415 -0.07 0.61 -13.82
C VAL A 415 0.55 1.99 -13.81
N PHE A 416 0.21 2.86 -12.86
CA PHE A 416 0.82 4.19 -12.76
C PHE A 416 2.32 4.14 -12.47
N TYR A 417 2.75 3.20 -11.63
CA TYR A 417 4.15 2.96 -11.38
C TYR A 417 4.90 2.50 -12.65
N THR A 418 4.30 1.57 -13.39
CA THR A 418 4.86 1.10 -14.67
C THR A 418 4.93 2.24 -15.68
N LEU A 419 3.85 3.00 -15.86
CA LEU A 419 3.82 4.17 -16.75
C LEU A 419 4.85 5.23 -16.35
N ARG A 420 5.05 5.45 -15.04
CA ARG A 420 6.10 6.33 -14.52
C ARG A 420 7.49 5.88 -14.98
N PHE A 421 7.78 4.58 -14.93
CA PHE A 421 9.06 4.04 -15.42
C PHE A 421 9.25 4.21 -16.92
N TRP A 422 8.20 4.02 -17.72
CA TRP A 422 8.27 4.19 -19.17
C TRP A 422 8.53 5.65 -19.58
N LEU A 423 7.87 6.58 -18.88
CA LEU A 423 7.96 8.02 -19.19
C LEU A 423 9.17 8.69 -18.56
N ARG A 424 9.69 8.10 -17.48
CA ARG A 424 10.89 8.52 -16.79
C ARG A 424 11.62 7.26 -16.33
N PRO A 425 12.51 6.67 -17.17
CA PRO A 425 13.49 5.74 -16.62
C PRO A 425 14.12 6.41 -15.40
N PRO A 426 14.36 5.67 -14.30
CA PRO A 426 14.90 6.28 -13.09
C PRO A 426 16.08 7.13 -13.54
N LEU A 427 16.04 8.44 -13.24
CA LEU A 427 17.20 9.31 -13.44
C LEU A 427 18.35 8.50 -12.87
N THR A 428 19.29 8.16 -13.75
CA THR A 428 20.50 7.43 -13.42
C THR A 428 21.20 8.25 -12.35
N ASP A 429 20.88 7.98 -11.10
CA ASP A 429 21.80 8.21 -10.01
C ASP A 429 23.00 7.38 -10.43
N ASP A 430 24.16 8.01 -10.65
CA ASP A 430 25.40 7.41 -11.17
C ASP A 430 25.95 6.28 -10.27
N ARG A 431 25.19 5.86 -9.26
CA ARG A 431 25.45 4.70 -8.43
C ARG A 431 25.04 3.46 -9.23
N PRO A 432 25.97 2.54 -9.50
CA PRO A 432 25.68 1.36 -10.31
C PRO A 432 24.52 0.57 -9.72
N TYR A 433 23.59 0.18 -10.59
CA TYR A 433 22.42 -0.66 -10.29
C TYR A 433 22.80 -2.07 -9.80
N TYR A 434 24.09 -2.39 -9.90
CA TYR A 434 24.70 -3.61 -9.39
C TYR A 434 25.52 -3.27 -8.16
N PRO A 435 25.53 -4.13 -7.13
CA PRO A 435 26.46 -3.98 -6.01
C PRO A 435 27.87 -3.86 -6.58
N LYS A 436 28.67 -2.94 -6.02
CA LYS A 436 30.11 -2.92 -6.31
C LYS A 436 30.63 -4.33 -6.05
N GLN A 437 31.20 -4.94 -7.08
CA GLN A 437 32.02 -6.13 -6.86
C GLN A 437 33.07 -5.72 -5.83
N GLN A 438 33.08 -6.41 -4.69
CA GLN A 438 34.15 -6.26 -3.72
C GLN A 438 35.43 -6.68 -4.44
N VAL A 439 36.37 -5.73 -4.59
CA VAL A 439 37.74 -5.98 -5.03
C VAL A 439 38.56 -6.35 -3.82
#